data_AF-A0A2A4PH91-F1
#
_entry.id   AF-A0A2A4PH91-F1
#
_cell.length_a   1.000
_cell.length_b   1.000
_cell.length_c   1.000
_cell.angle_alpha   90.00
_cell.angle_beta   90.00
_cell.angle_gamma   90.00
#
_symmetry.space_group_name_H-M   'P 1'
#
loop_
_entity.id
_entity.type
_entity.pdbx_description
1 polymer ?
#
loop_
_entity_poly.entity_id
_entity_poly.type
_entity_poly.pdbx_seq_one_letter_code
_entity_poly.pdbx_strand_id
1 'polypeptide(L)'
;MPIIHSTVHHQSEEFSANRDVYLQRISDLHERRKRAHLGGPDKARKRHTEHRQQILPRDRIHLILDPGSPFLELGELAGDGLPEGTAAGASLITGVGVIHGRQCMIIANDATVKGGTYYPMTCKKHVRAQTFAIQHRLPCITMVQSGGAFLPEQEGIFPDEGMFGSIFVNQIEMSAQGIPQIALVMGSSTAGGAYIPALCDEVVIIKNKGFMYLGGPQLVEAATGEKVGHDELGGAEMHCRDSGVSDYLAEDDAHGISIVRDIVRNLGNLPTQRWDVAESIPPLYPIEDIYGIINHDTKVPTANRQILARLIDGSLFDEFKANYGSTLMCGFAKIHGFEIGILANDGVMFSESAKKGAHFINLCCQRDIPLLFMADVPGFMVGEEAERGGIAKDGAKFDGSANGLKGTNFIYGSQGATRLDLVPLLAWEMLGMNVEPVFGIKGRGDGRLMFERGEANIDYQTSSGYLKGSAPLVADGSAVAMMTWGALDADGNIVRDPTFPNIATFKEVCEKTDGCETSGEKWDAWKAFFVAGFPVQKIAFLPAGTDKEIVATFVKAFEEVRARPDFAKISAKRLGKYPMYTGDAAGVALNQALQVPASAKSFVTNWLKESYGVELK
;
A
#
# COMPACT_ATOMS: atom_id res chain seq x y z
N MET A 1 -28.06 -5.04 -18.34
CA MET A 1 -27.68 -5.98 -17.27
C MET A 1 -28.94 -6.71 -16.80
N PRO A 2 -28.89 -8.02 -16.54
CA PRO A 2 -30.05 -8.75 -16.03
C PRO A 2 -30.31 -8.44 -14.56
N ILE A 3 -31.58 -8.53 -14.14
CA ILE A 3 -32.00 -8.35 -12.75
C ILE A 3 -31.77 -9.66 -11.99
N ILE A 4 -31.21 -9.58 -10.78
CA ILE A 4 -31.26 -10.70 -9.84
C ILE A 4 -32.67 -10.76 -9.27
N HIS A 5 -33.44 -11.80 -9.59
CA HIS A 5 -34.74 -12.01 -8.98
C HIS A 5 -34.60 -12.58 -7.56
N SER A 6 -35.25 -11.93 -6.59
CA SER A 6 -35.22 -12.37 -5.20
C SER A 6 -35.94 -13.70 -5.03
N THR A 7 -35.28 -14.65 -4.36
CA THR A 7 -35.83 -15.95 -3.93
C THR A 7 -36.07 -16.00 -2.42
N VAL A 8 -35.94 -14.86 -1.73
CA VAL A 8 -36.11 -14.76 -0.28
C VAL A 8 -37.58 -14.95 0.09
N HIS A 9 -37.84 -15.83 1.06
CA HIS A 9 -39.17 -16.11 1.59
C HIS A 9 -39.33 -15.47 2.98
N HIS A 10 -39.80 -14.22 3.02
CA HIS A 10 -39.93 -13.44 4.27
C HIS A 10 -40.83 -14.07 5.34
N GLN A 11 -41.74 -14.97 4.95
CA GLN A 11 -42.69 -15.63 5.84
C GLN A 11 -42.15 -16.94 6.43
N SER A 12 -40.91 -17.35 6.10
CA SER A 12 -40.34 -18.58 6.66
C SER A 12 -39.93 -18.39 8.12
N GLU A 13 -40.04 -19.47 8.89
CA GLU A 13 -39.56 -19.52 10.28
C GLU A 13 -38.04 -19.27 10.34
N GLU A 14 -37.29 -19.82 9.37
CA GLU A 14 -35.85 -19.62 9.25
C GLU A 14 -35.47 -18.14 9.06
N PHE A 15 -36.14 -17.43 8.15
CA PHE A 15 -35.87 -16.01 7.91
C PHE A 15 -36.11 -15.19 9.18
N SER A 16 -37.19 -15.49 9.91
CA SER A 16 -37.52 -14.81 11.17
C SER A 16 -36.47 -15.09 12.25
N ALA A 17 -36.06 -16.35 12.41
CA ALA A 17 -35.03 -16.74 13.38
C ALA A 17 -33.67 -16.09 13.08
N ASN A 18 -33.24 -16.11 11.81
CA ASN A 18 -32.02 -15.44 11.34
C ASN A 18 -32.07 -13.94 11.66
N ARG A 19 -33.18 -13.29 11.31
CA ARG A 19 -33.40 -11.87 11.55
C ARG A 19 -33.32 -11.51 13.03
N ASP A 20 -33.92 -12.30 13.91
CA ASP A 20 -33.90 -12.04 15.35
C ASP A 20 -32.47 -12.11 15.91
N VAL A 21 -31.69 -13.13 15.53
CA VAL A 21 -30.29 -13.24 15.95
C VAL A 21 -29.45 -12.10 15.37
N TYR A 22 -29.65 -11.74 14.10
CA TYR A 22 -28.92 -10.65 13.47
C TYR A 22 -29.22 -9.31 14.16
N LEU A 23 -30.48 -9.02 14.46
CA LEU A 23 -30.89 -7.81 15.16
C LEU A 23 -30.30 -7.73 16.58
N GLN A 24 -30.16 -8.86 17.28
CA GLN A 24 -29.44 -8.89 18.57
C GLN A 24 -27.97 -8.49 18.41
N ARG A 25 -27.29 -8.97 17.35
CA ARG A 25 -25.89 -8.58 17.05
C ARG A 25 -25.76 -7.11 16.70
N ILE A 26 -26.69 -6.57 15.90
CA ILE A 26 -26.74 -5.14 15.58
C ILE A 26 -26.98 -4.31 16.84
N SER A 27 -27.87 -4.74 17.73
CA SER A 27 -28.11 -4.06 19.00
C SER A 27 -26.86 -4.05 19.89
N ASP A 28 -26.14 -5.18 19.99
CA ASP A 28 -24.86 -5.23 20.72
C ASP A 28 -23.83 -4.27 20.11
N LEU A 29 -23.68 -4.27 18.78
CA LEU A 29 -22.78 -3.36 18.07
C LEU A 29 -23.13 -1.89 18.35
N HIS A 30 -24.41 -1.52 18.28
CA HIS A 30 -24.86 -0.15 18.55
C HIS A 30 -24.59 0.28 19.99
N GLU A 31 -24.82 -0.58 20.98
CA GLU A 31 -24.51 -0.28 22.38
C GLU A 31 -23.00 -0.12 22.60
N ARG A 32 -22.18 -0.96 21.97
CA ARG A 32 -20.71 -0.85 22.03
C ARG A 32 -20.22 0.46 21.40
N ARG A 33 -20.73 0.82 20.22
CA ARG A 33 -20.44 2.10 19.55
C ARG A 33 -20.87 3.28 20.41
N LYS A 34 -22.10 3.27 20.93
CA LYS A 34 -22.61 4.33 21.82
C LYS A 34 -21.71 4.54 23.03
N ARG A 35 -21.21 3.47 23.65
CA ARG A 35 -20.22 3.57 24.75
C ARG A 35 -18.89 4.18 24.28
N ALA A 36 -18.38 3.78 23.12
CA ALA A 36 -17.16 4.36 22.54
C ALA A 36 -17.35 5.85 22.16
N HIS A 37 -18.53 6.23 21.66
CA HIS A 37 -18.88 7.61 21.30
C HIS A 37 -18.81 8.58 22.48
N LEU A 38 -19.06 8.09 23.70
CA LEU A 38 -19.00 8.90 24.92
C LEU A 38 -17.59 9.36 25.30
N GLY A 39 -16.53 8.72 24.79
CA GLY A 39 -15.16 9.03 25.18
C GLY A 39 -14.86 8.70 26.65
N GLY A 40 -14.17 9.60 27.35
CA GLY A 40 -13.78 9.42 28.75
C GLY A 40 -14.95 9.52 29.74
N PRO A 41 -14.73 9.23 31.03
CA PRO A 41 -15.77 9.30 32.07
C PRO A 41 -16.43 10.69 32.17
N ASP A 42 -17.66 10.75 32.67
CA ASP A 42 -18.44 12.00 32.78
C ASP A 42 -17.69 13.13 33.48
N LYS A 43 -17.02 12.82 34.59
CA LYS A 43 -16.16 13.78 35.32
C LYS A 43 -15.04 14.35 34.44
N ALA A 44 -14.45 13.54 33.56
CA ALA A 44 -13.38 13.98 32.67
C ALA A 44 -13.92 14.88 31.55
N ARG A 45 -15.09 14.57 30.99
CA ARG A 45 -15.77 15.40 30.00
C ARG A 45 -16.19 16.76 30.58
N LYS A 46 -16.87 16.77 31.74
CA LYS A 46 -17.25 18.02 32.43
C LYS A 46 -16.04 18.87 32.76
N ARG A 47 -14.94 18.26 33.22
CA ARG A 47 -13.68 19.00 33.41
C ARG A 47 -13.15 19.60 32.11
N HIS A 48 -13.27 18.90 30.98
CA HIS A 48 -12.84 19.39 29.67
C HIS A 48 -13.70 20.58 29.21
N THR A 49 -15.03 20.50 29.36
CA THR A 49 -15.94 21.54 28.88
C THR A 49 -16.11 22.70 29.86
N GLU A 50 -16.30 22.44 31.15
CA GLU A 50 -16.64 23.45 32.15
C GLU A 50 -15.40 24.14 32.74
N HIS A 51 -14.31 23.39 32.99
CA HIS A 51 -13.11 23.94 33.62
C HIS A 51 -12.06 24.39 32.59
N ARG A 52 -11.83 23.62 31.52
CA ARG A 52 -10.89 24.00 30.46
C ARG A 52 -11.53 24.86 29.38
N GLN A 53 -12.86 24.94 29.33
CA GLN A 53 -13.60 25.67 28.30
C GLN A 53 -13.17 25.25 26.89
N GLN A 54 -13.12 23.94 26.66
CA GLN A 54 -12.72 23.34 25.38
C GLN A 54 -13.85 22.50 24.79
N ILE A 55 -13.88 22.47 23.47
CA ILE A 55 -14.87 21.69 22.71
C ILE A 55 -14.47 20.21 22.78
N LEU A 56 -15.45 19.30 22.89
CA LEU A 56 -15.14 17.87 22.89
C LEU A 56 -14.64 17.40 21.51
N PRO A 57 -13.77 16.38 21.44
CA PRO A 57 -13.21 15.88 20.18
C PRO A 57 -14.24 15.60 19.07
N ARG A 58 -15.36 14.96 19.39
CA ARG A 58 -16.42 14.66 18.41
C ARG A 58 -17.15 15.91 17.94
N ASP A 59 -17.36 16.87 18.84
CA ASP A 59 -17.97 18.16 18.50
C ASP A 59 -17.02 18.98 17.61
N ARG A 60 -15.69 18.91 17.83
CA ARG A 60 -14.69 19.53 16.94
C ARG A 60 -14.75 18.94 15.53
N ILE A 61 -14.90 17.61 15.41
CA ILE A 61 -15.09 16.94 14.12
C ILE A 61 -16.40 17.42 13.49
N HIS A 62 -17.50 17.49 14.22
CA HIS A 62 -18.75 17.99 13.66
C HIS A 62 -18.65 19.43 13.14
N LEU A 63 -17.93 20.30 13.87
CA LEU A 63 -17.74 21.71 13.50
C LEU A 63 -16.79 21.92 12.32
N ILE A 64 -15.78 21.07 12.14
CA ILE A 64 -14.84 21.21 11.03
C ILE A 64 -15.42 20.74 9.69
N LEU A 65 -16.36 19.79 9.71
CA LEU A 65 -16.98 19.23 8.52
C LEU A 65 -17.92 20.22 7.82
N ASP A 66 -18.12 20.04 6.53
CA ASP A 66 -19.14 20.78 5.80
C ASP A 66 -20.55 20.39 6.31
N PRO A 67 -21.47 21.37 6.46
CA PRO A 67 -22.81 21.10 6.98
C PRO A 67 -23.54 20.00 6.19
N GLY A 68 -24.01 18.97 6.91
CA GLY A 68 -24.73 17.84 6.32
C GLY A 68 -23.86 16.80 5.61
N SER A 69 -22.54 17.00 5.54
CA SER A 69 -21.62 16.03 4.94
C SER A 69 -21.44 14.78 5.82
N PRO A 70 -21.19 13.61 5.21
CA PRO A 70 -20.95 12.38 5.96
C PRO A 70 -19.57 12.35 6.61
N PHE A 71 -19.44 11.55 7.67
CA PHE A 71 -18.16 11.20 8.29
C PHE A 71 -18.01 9.68 8.33
N LEU A 72 -17.01 9.15 7.62
CA LEU A 72 -16.67 7.74 7.65
C LEU A 72 -15.64 7.48 8.76
N GLU A 73 -16.12 7.13 9.95
CA GLU A 73 -15.25 6.83 11.09
C GLU A 73 -14.53 5.48 10.91
N LEU A 74 -13.24 5.44 11.24
CA LEU A 74 -12.38 4.27 11.14
C LEU A 74 -12.02 3.75 12.53
N GLY A 75 -12.21 2.46 12.77
CA GLY A 75 -11.81 1.82 14.03
C GLY A 75 -12.54 2.35 15.26
N GLU A 76 -13.85 2.59 15.17
CA GLU A 76 -14.72 3.04 16.28
C GLU A 76 -14.54 2.21 17.56
N LEU A 77 -14.43 0.88 17.41
CA LEU A 77 -14.27 -0.06 18.51
C LEU A 77 -12.81 -0.45 18.78
N ALA A 78 -11.83 0.30 18.25
CA ALA A 78 -10.43 0.04 18.55
C ALA A 78 -10.21 0.06 20.07
N GLY A 79 -9.54 -0.95 20.60
CA GLY A 79 -9.31 -1.07 22.04
C GLY A 79 -10.48 -1.62 22.86
N ASP A 80 -11.67 -1.80 22.28
CA ASP A 80 -12.81 -2.40 22.99
C ASP A 80 -12.52 -3.88 23.32
N GLY A 81 -12.70 -4.25 24.59
CA GLY A 81 -12.45 -5.61 25.08
C GLY A 81 -10.97 -5.98 25.29
N LEU A 82 -10.02 -5.05 25.14
CA LEU A 82 -8.61 -5.29 25.50
C LEU A 82 -8.38 -5.23 27.02
N PRO A 83 -7.31 -5.87 27.54
CA PRO A 83 -6.91 -5.79 28.95
C PRO A 83 -6.70 -4.36 29.47
N GLU A 84 -6.57 -4.25 30.79
CA GLU A 84 -6.78 -3.03 31.58
C GLU A 84 -6.10 -1.75 31.03
N GLY A 85 -6.91 -0.73 30.70
CA GLY A 85 -6.43 0.64 30.46
C GLY A 85 -6.75 1.23 29.08
N THR A 86 -6.93 0.40 28.05
CA THR A 86 -7.29 0.89 26.70
C THR A 86 -8.80 1.10 26.61
N ALA A 87 -9.26 2.35 26.48
CA ALA A 87 -10.68 2.62 26.27
C ALA A 87 -11.11 2.29 24.84
N ALA A 88 -12.39 1.97 24.65
CA ALA A 88 -12.98 1.86 23.32
C ALA A 88 -12.78 3.18 22.53
N GLY A 89 -12.43 3.05 21.25
CA GLY A 89 -11.94 4.15 20.41
C GLY A 89 -10.44 4.40 20.53
N ALA A 90 -9.74 3.77 21.48
CA ALA A 90 -8.29 3.88 21.69
C ALA A 90 -7.78 5.32 21.81
N SER A 91 -8.47 6.17 22.59
CA SER A 91 -8.17 7.60 22.84
C SER A 91 -8.01 8.48 21.58
N LEU A 92 -8.52 8.03 20.43
CA LEU A 92 -8.32 8.69 19.15
C LEU A 92 -9.53 8.46 18.24
N ILE A 93 -10.04 9.53 17.63
CA ILE A 93 -11.08 9.44 16.61
C ILE A 93 -10.41 9.65 15.26
N THR A 94 -10.61 8.73 14.33
CA THR A 94 -10.05 8.81 12.98
C THR A 94 -11.15 8.59 11.96
N GLY A 95 -11.08 9.26 10.82
CA GLY A 95 -12.07 9.06 9.76
C GLY A 95 -11.92 10.01 8.59
N VAL A 96 -12.69 9.76 7.54
CA VAL A 96 -12.73 10.62 6.35
C VAL A 96 -13.95 11.52 6.43
N GLY A 97 -13.71 12.82 6.28
CA GLY A 97 -14.74 13.85 6.28
C GLY A 97 -14.60 14.81 5.11
N VAL A 98 -15.65 15.61 4.85
CA VAL A 98 -15.64 16.60 3.77
C VAL A 98 -15.47 18.00 4.35
N ILE A 99 -14.50 18.76 3.83
CA ILE A 99 -14.21 20.15 4.23
C ILE A 99 -13.99 20.96 2.96
N HIS A 100 -14.82 21.98 2.72
CA HIS A 100 -14.84 22.74 1.47
C HIS A 100 -14.92 21.84 0.22
N GLY A 101 -15.77 20.81 0.26
CA GLY A 101 -15.93 19.81 -0.80
C GLY A 101 -14.76 18.84 -0.96
N ARG A 102 -13.69 18.97 -0.16
CA ARG A 102 -12.51 18.11 -0.20
C ARG A 102 -12.61 17.01 0.85
N GLN A 103 -12.34 15.77 0.44
CA GLN A 103 -12.22 14.65 1.37
C GLN A 103 -10.88 14.75 2.12
N CYS A 104 -10.95 14.75 3.45
CA CYS A 104 -9.79 14.87 4.34
C CYS A 104 -9.78 13.74 5.35
N MET A 105 -8.59 13.22 5.66
CA MET A 105 -8.38 12.35 6.81
C MET A 105 -8.32 13.22 8.07
N ILE A 106 -9.22 12.97 9.02
CA ILE A 106 -9.27 13.67 10.30
C ILE A 106 -8.78 12.72 11.39
N ILE A 107 -7.86 13.19 12.22
CA ILE A 107 -7.25 12.46 13.32
C ILE A 107 -7.32 13.32 14.57
N ALA A 108 -8.18 12.99 15.52
CA ALA A 108 -8.43 13.81 16.70
C ALA A 108 -8.19 13.04 18.00
N ASN A 109 -7.27 13.51 18.85
CA ASN A 109 -7.07 12.92 20.16
C ASN A 109 -8.27 13.17 21.06
N ASP A 110 -8.65 12.15 21.85
CA ASP A 110 -9.62 12.30 22.92
C ASP A 110 -8.94 12.52 24.29
N ALA A 111 -8.75 13.79 24.63
CA ALA A 111 -8.17 14.22 25.89
C ALA A 111 -8.96 13.77 27.13
N THR A 112 -10.24 13.42 26.98
CA THR A 112 -11.08 12.94 28.09
C THR A 112 -10.76 11.50 28.45
N VAL A 113 -10.22 10.72 27.50
CA VAL A 113 -9.73 9.35 27.70
C VAL A 113 -8.28 9.40 28.16
N LYS A 114 -8.06 9.28 29.48
CA LYS A 114 -6.71 9.22 30.09
C LYS A 114 -5.78 10.35 29.60
N GLY A 115 -6.31 11.55 29.35
CA GLY A 115 -5.52 12.69 28.88
C GLY A 115 -5.10 12.63 27.41
N GLY A 116 -5.72 11.78 26.59
CA GLY A 116 -5.32 11.59 25.19
C GLY A 116 -4.02 10.80 25.03
N THR A 117 -3.62 10.07 26.07
CA THR A 117 -2.38 9.29 26.09
C THR A 117 -2.38 8.21 25.01
N TYR A 118 -1.25 7.99 24.36
CA TYR A 118 -1.06 6.95 23.35
C TYR A 118 -0.81 5.60 24.02
N TYR A 119 -1.70 4.64 23.76
CA TYR A 119 -1.50 3.21 23.99
C TYR A 119 -0.97 2.54 22.72
N PRO A 120 -0.50 1.27 22.76
CA PRO A 120 -0.13 0.54 21.55
C PRO A 120 -1.24 0.55 20.49
N MET A 121 -2.50 0.37 20.92
CA MET A 121 -3.65 0.42 20.02
C MET A 121 -3.92 1.82 19.44
N THR A 122 -3.65 2.88 20.21
CA THR A 122 -3.73 4.26 19.73
C THR A 122 -2.71 4.50 18.61
N CYS A 123 -1.47 4.01 18.79
CA CYS A 123 -0.42 4.11 17.76
C CYS A 123 -0.85 3.37 16.48
N LYS A 124 -1.28 2.12 16.62
CA LYS A 124 -1.77 1.31 15.50
C LYS A 124 -2.94 1.97 14.76
N LYS A 125 -3.88 2.57 15.50
CA LYS A 125 -5.02 3.30 14.91
C LYS A 125 -4.57 4.55 14.16
N HIS A 126 -3.63 5.32 14.72
CA HIS A 126 -3.08 6.51 14.06
C HIS A 126 -2.33 6.12 12.77
N VAL A 127 -1.41 5.17 12.84
CA VAL A 127 -0.66 4.68 11.68
C VAL A 127 -1.62 4.15 10.61
N ARG A 128 -2.64 3.36 10.98
CA ARG A 128 -3.65 2.87 10.03
C ARG A 128 -4.40 4.00 9.32
N ALA A 129 -4.75 5.08 10.03
CA ALA A 129 -5.41 6.24 9.44
C ALA A 129 -4.51 6.94 8.41
N GLN A 130 -3.21 7.10 8.70
CA GLN A 130 -2.25 7.67 7.76
C GLN A 130 -1.99 6.74 6.57
N THR A 131 -1.88 5.43 6.77
CA THR A 131 -1.75 4.47 5.65
C THR A 131 -2.95 4.59 4.71
N PHE A 132 -4.16 4.72 5.25
CA PHE A 132 -5.36 4.97 4.44
C PHE A 132 -5.27 6.30 3.70
N ALA A 133 -4.81 7.37 4.36
CA ALA A 133 -4.63 8.67 3.73
C ALA A 133 -3.59 8.65 2.60
N ILE A 134 -2.48 7.93 2.75
CA ILE A 134 -1.47 7.72 1.70
C ILE A 134 -2.10 7.05 0.48
N GLN A 135 -2.81 5.93 0.69
CA GLN A 135 -3.43 5.14 -0.38
C GLN A 135 -4.47 5.93 -1.19
N HIS A 136 -5.16 6.86 -0.54
CA HIS A 136 -6.25 7.63 -1.14
C HIS A 136 -5.92 9.12 -1.37
N ARG A 137 -4.66 9.52 -1.17
CA ARG A 137 -4.16 10.90 -1.31
C ARG A 137 -5.00 11.94 -0.54
N LEU A 138 -5.39 11.61 0.69
CA LEU A 138 -6.23 12.48 1.53
C LEU A 138 -5.36 13.44 2.34
N PRO A 139 -5.58 14.77 2.26
CA PRO A 139 -4.97 15.71 3.20
C PRO A 139 -5.28 15.29 4.65
N CYS A 140 -4.28 15.35 5.51
CA CYS A 140 -4.38 14.93 6.91
C CYS A 140 -4.56 16.14 7.81
N ILE A 141 -5.58 16.12 8.66
CA ILE A 141 -5.84 17.12 9.69
C ILE A 141 -5.72 16.43 11.04
N THR A 142 -4.68 16.78 11.79
CA THR A 142 -4.43 16.21 13.11
C THR A 142 -4.77 17.22 14.20
N MET A 143 -5.83 16.96 14.95
CA MET A 143 -6.22 17.74 16.14
C MET A 143 -5.49 17.19 17.37
N VAL A 144 -4.37 17.82 17.69
CA VAL A 144 -3.40 17.35 18.68
C VAL A 144 -3.82 17.79 20.09
N GLN A 145 -4.04 16.81 20.96
CA GLN A 145 -4.25 17.02 22.38
C GLN A 145 -3.93 15.74 23.17
N SER A 146 -2.64 15.50 23.42
CA SER A 146 -2.15 14.27 24.04
C SER A 146 -1.17 14.54 25.18
N GLY A 147 -1.36 13.83 26.30
CA GLY A 147 -0.44 13.81 27.43
C GLY A 147 0.87 13.03 27.19
N GLY A 148 1.06 12.43 26.01
CA GLY A 148 2.25 11.63 25.67
C GLY A 148 1.95 10.13 25.56
N ALA A 149 2.97 9.30 25.75
CA ALA A 149 2.87 7.84 25.67
C ALA A 149 2.46 7.21 27.01
N PHE A 150 1.76 6.08 26.96
CA PHE A 150 1.50 5.26 28.14
C PHE A 150 2.77 4.47 28.49
N LEU A 151 3.63 5.07 29.32
CA LEU A 151 4.96 4.55 29.64
C LEU A 151 5.00 3.09 30.10
N PRO A 152 4.02 2.54 30.86
CA PRO A 152 4.03 1.12 31.22
C PRO A 152 4.04 0.15 30.04
N GLU A 153 3.55 0.56 28.86
CA GLU A 153 3.52 -0.25 27.63
C GLU A 153 4.42 0.35 26.53
N GLN A 154 5.48 1.07 26.92
CA GLN A 154 6.37 1.77 25.97
C GLN A 154 7.01 0.85 24.91
N GLU A 155 7.23 -0.43 25.23
CA GLU A 155 7.70 -1.46 24.28
C GLU A 155 6.73 -1.73 23.13
N GLY A 156 5.42 -1.51 23.31
CA GLY A 156 4.41 -1.60 22.26
C GLY A 156 4.14 -0.26 21.56
N ILE A 157 4.89 0.79 21.91
CA ILE A 157 4.66 2.16 21.44
C ILE A 157 5.89 2.72 20.70
N PHE A 158 7.10 2.39 21.11
CA PHE A 158 8.32 3.08 20.66
C PHE A 158 9.21 2.33 19.66
N PRO A 159 9.58 1.06 19.87
CA PRO A 159 10.79 0.52 19.27
C PRO A 159 10.69 0.06 17.80
N ASP A 160 9.49 -0.22 17.28
CA ASP A 160 9.32 -0.98 16.03
C ASP A 160 8.53 -0.25 14.94
N GLU A 161 8.57 -0.79 13.73
CA GLU A 161 7.74 -0.35 12.61
C GLU A 161 6.24 -0.52 12.91
N GLY A 162 5.43 0.43 12.43
CA GLY A 162 4.00 0.48 12.73
C GLY A 162 3.66 1.05 14.11
N MET A 163 4.66 1.52 14.87
CA MET A 163 4.49 2.16 16.17
C MET A 163 4.63 3.69 16.07
N PHE A 164 4.83 4.39 17.19
CA PHE A 164 4.71 5.85 17.28
C PHE A 164 5.66 6.60 16.33
N GLY A 165 6.89 6.10 16.13
CA GLY A 165 7.85 6.68 15.19
C GLY A 165 7.40 6.64 13.72
N SER A 166 6.61 5.63 13.34
CA SER A 166 6.07 5.52 11.97
C SER A 166 5.08 6.63 11.64
N ILE A 167 4.47 7.28 12.65
CA ILE A 167 3.59 8.43 12.45
C ILE A 167 4.37 9.56 11.76
N PHE A 168 5.60 9.81 12.20
CA PHE A 168 6.46 10.86 11.67
C PHE A 168 6.95 10.54 10.27
N VAL A 169 7.38 9.30 10.05
CA VAL A 169 7.82 8.82 8.73
C VAL A 169 6.69 9.01 7.71
N ASN A 170 5.47 8.59 8.06
CA ASN A 170 4.31 8.76 7.19
C ASN A 170 4.00 10.24 6.90
N GLN A 171 4.11 11.14 7.89
CA GLN A 171 3.89 12.59 7.66
C GLN A 171 4.89 13.14 6.65
N ILE A 172 6.17 12.83 6.84
CA ILE A 172 7.25 13.29 5.96
C ILE A 172 7.06 12.73 4.54
N GLU A 173 6.74 11.44 4.42
CA GLU A 173 6.49 10.80 3.12
C GLU A 173 5.25 11.34 2.41
N MET A 174 4.15 11.58 3.15
CA MET A 174 2.94 12.19 2.61
C MET A 174 3.20 13.62 2.11
N SER A 175 3.84 14.45 2.93
CA SER A 175 4.21 15.83 2.55
C SER A 175 5.11 15.82 1.30
N ALA A 176 6.13 14.95 1.25
CA ALA A 176 6.99 14.80 0.06
C ALA A 176 6.25 14.34 -1.21
N GLN A 177 5.12 13.63 -1.06
CA GLN A 177 4.23 13.24 -2.15
C GLN A 177 3.17 14.29 -2.51
N GLY A 178 3.21 15.46 -1.86
CA GLY A 178 2.24 16.54 -2.03
C GLY A 178 0.87 16.26 -1.40
N ILE A 179 0.81 15.42 -0.37
CA ILE A 179 -0.40 15.19 0.44
C ILE A 179 -0.32 16.09 1.68
N PRO A 180 -1.13 17.17 1.78
CA PRO A 180 -0.96 18.18 2.82
C PRO A 180 -1.12 17.63 4.24
N GLN A 181 -0.23 18.04 5.13
CA GLN A 181 -0.23 17.72 6.55
C GLN A 181 -0.56 18.98 7.36
N ILE A 182 -1.70 18.98 8.06
CA ILE A 182 -2.19 20.14 8.82
C ILE A 182 -2.36 19.74 10.29
N ALA A 183 -1.84 20.56 11.21
CA ALA A 183 -2.00 20.34 12.65
C ALA A 183 -2.82 21.44 13.30
N LEU A 184 -3.69 21.04 14.25
CA LEU A 184 -4.40 21.94 15.15
C LEU A 184 -4.07 21.55 16.60
N VAL A 185 -3.22 22.32 17.26
CA VAL A 185 -2.72 22.07 18.61
C VAL A 185 -3.65 22.71 19.63
N MET A 186 -4.48 21.86 20.25
CA MET A 186 -5.56 22.27 21.16
C MET A 186 -5.26 21.93 22.61
N GLY A 187 -4.04 21.51 22.91
CA GLY A 187 -3.61 21.20 24.26
C GLY A 187 -2.16 20.79 24.31
N SER A 188 -1.81 19.97 25.29
CA SER A 188 -0.47 19.40 25.40
C SER A 188 -0.09 18.58 24.17
N SER A 189 1.15 18.76 23.74
CA SER A 189 1.87 17.97 22.75
C SER A 189 3.31 17.82 23.24
N THR A 190 3.59 16.74 23.98
CA THR A 190 4.84 16.58 24.74
C THR A 190 5.74 15.48 24.17
N ALA A 191 7.05 15.64 24.32
CA ALA A 191 8.08 14.69 23.89
C ALA A 191 7.93 14.33 22.41
N GLY A 192 7.85 13.03 22.08
CA GLY A 192 7.64 12.61 20.68
C GLY A 192 6.35 13.17 20.07
N GLY A 193 5.33 13.45 20.88
CA GLY A 193 4.08 14.05 20.40
C GLY A 193 4.28 15.43 19.78
N ALA A 194 5.29 16.19 20.23
CA ALA A 194 5.63 17.51 19.69
C ALA A 194 6.05 17.47 18.21
N TYR A 195 6.54 16.33 17.72
CA TYR A 195 6.85 16.17 16.30
C TYR A 195 5.62 16.02 15.41
N ILE A 196 4.47 15.60 15.94
CA ILE A 196 3.23 15.51 15.16
C ILE A 196 2.88 16.88 14.54
N PRO A 197 2.79 17.99 15.29
CA PRO A 197 2.61 19.30 14.68
C PRO A 197 3.89 19.83 14.01
N ALA A 198 5.08 19.65 14.59
CA ALA A 198 6.30 20.24 14.04
C ALA A 198 6.74 19.68 12.67
N LEU A 199 6.19 18.54 12.25
CA LEU A 199 6.40 17.93 10.93
C LEU A 199 5.23 18.14 9.96
N CYS A 200 4.20 18.90 10.35
CA CYS A 200 3.13 19.30 9.45
C CYS A 200 3.55 20.50 8.58
N ASP A 201 2.89 20.65 7.43
CA ASP A 201 3.12 21.75 6.49
C ASP A 201 2.58 23.09 7.04
N GLU A 202 1.43 23.05 7.73
CA GLU A 202 0.81 24.21 8.39
C GLU A 202 0.27 23.84 9.78
N VAL A 203 0.59 24.67 10.77
CA VAL A 203 0.31 24.43 12.19
C VAL A 203 -0.46 25.59 12.81
N VAL A 204 -1.65 25.28 13.32
CA VAL A 204 -2.49 26.19 14.10
C VAL A 204 -2.37 25.83 15.58
N ILE A 205 -2.15 26.81 16.45
CA ILE A 205 -2.05 26.59 17.90
C ILE A 205 -2.99 27.51 18.68
N ILE A 206 -3.71 26.94 19.67
CA ILE A 206 -4.68 27.70 20.47
C ILE A 206 -3.97 28.46 21.60
N LYS A 207 -4.19 29.77 21.67
CA LYS A 207 -3.67 30.66 22.70
C LYS A 207 -4.04 30.19 24.10
N ASN A 208 -3.06 30.23 25.02
CA ASN A 208 -3.18 29.83 26.44
C ASN A 208 -3.69 28.40 26.70
N LYS A 209 -3.77 27.56 25.66
CA LYS A 209 -4.30 26.19 25.74
C LYS A 209 -3.40 25.19 25.06
N GLY A 210 -2.89 25.51 23.87
CA GLY A 210 -1.94 24.70 23.12
C GLY A 210 -0.53 24.83 23.66
N PHE A 211 0.13 23.69 23.85
CA PHE A 211 1.51 23.63 24.34
C PHE A 211 2.30 22.58 23.56
N MET A 212 3.51 22.91 23.12
CA MET A 212 4.43 21.97 22.47
C MET A 212 5.82 22.03 23.09
N TYR A 213 6.40 20.88 23.42
CA TYR A 213 7.78 20.82 23.91
C TYR A 213 8.31 19.38 23.88
N LEU A 214 9.61 19.23 23.63
CA LEU A 214 10.27 17.90 23.70
C LEU A 214 10.42 17.42 25.16
N GLY A 215 10.43 18.34 26.12
CA GLY A 215 10.39 18.04 27.54
C GLY A 215 9.52 19.07 28.24
N GLY A 216 8.54 18.64 29.02
CA GLY A 216 7.70 19.57 29.78
C GLY A 216 8.47 20.25 30.92
N PRO A 217 7.87 21.27 31.57
CA PRO A 217 8.50 22.01 32.66
C PRO A 217 9.14 21.14 33.73
N GLN A 218 8.47 20.04 34.09
CA GLN A 218 8.97 19.11 35.11
C GLN A 218 10.27 18.40 34.67
N LEU A 219 10.41 18.09 33.37
CA LEU A 219 11.62 17.46 32.85
C LEU A 219 12.76 18.49 32.72
N VAL A 220 12.44 19.73 32.35
CA VAL A 220 13.42 20.82 32.29
C VAL A 220 13.98 21.12 33.68
N GLU A 221 13.13 21.24 34.70
CA GLU A 221 13.56 21.44 36.08
C GLU A 221 14.43 20.27 36.57
N ALA A 222 14.02 19.03 36.30
CA ALA A 222 14.78 17.86 36.70
C ALA A 222 16.15 17.75 36.00
N ALA A 223 16.25 18.14 34.73
CA ALA A 223 17.48 18.01 33.94
C ALA A 223 18.45 19.18 34.13
N THR A 224 17.95 20.39 34.37
CA THR A 224 18.75 21.63 34.33
C THR A 224 18.66 22.47 35.59
N GLY A 225 17.67 22.24 36.45
CA GLY A 225 17.33 23.09 37.60
C GLY A 225 16.56 24.37 37.24
N GLU A 226 16.29 24.62 35.96
CA GLU A 226 15.51 25.76 35.49
C GLU A 226 14.01 25.59 35.81
N LYS A 227 13.41 26.61 36.42
CA LYS A 227 11.97 26.66 36.70
C LYS A 227 11.30 27.58 35.68
N VAL A 228 10.54 26.99 34.76
CA VAL A 228 9.88 27.68 33.66
C VAL A 228 8.41 27.26 33.58
N GLY A 229 7.51 28.19 33.22
CA GLY A 229 6.09 27.88 33.03
C GLY A 229 5.80 27.15 31.71
N HIS A 230 4.57 26.62 31.57
CA HIS A 230 4.14 25.98 30.31
C HIS A 230 4.08 26.98 29.14
N ASP A 231 3.51 28.17 29.35
CA ASP A 231 3.41 29.21 28.32
C ASP A 231 4.78 29.74 27.88
N GLU A 232 5.68 29.96 28.84
CA GLU A 232 7.05 30.44 28.60
C GLU A 232 7.89 29.40 27.85
N LEU A 233 7.74 28.11 28.19
CA LEU A 233 8.55 27.04 27.61
C LEU A 233 8.08 26.61 26.20
N GLY A 234 6.77 26.62 25.96
CA GLY A 234 6.18 25.97 24.79
C GLY A 234 4.77 26.43 24.44
N GLY A 235 4.39 27.63 24.87
CA GLY A 235 3.07 28.18 24.62
C GLY A 235 2.87 28.65 23.19
N ALA A 236 1.60 28.90 22.85
CA ALA A 236 1.18 29.38 21.53
C ALA A 236 1.89 30.66 21.08
N GLU A 237 2.02 31.68 21.96
CA GLU A 237 2.65 32.94 21.59
C GLU A 237 4.15 32.76 21.32
N MET A 238 4.86 31.98 22.13
CA MET A 238 6.28 31.71 21.93
C MET A 238 6.51 31.00 20.59
N HIS A 239 5.71 29.98 20.27
CA HIS A 239 5.87 29.25 19.02
C HIS A 239 5.52 30.03 17.76
N CYS A 240 4.57 30.97 17.84
CA CYS A 240 4.19 31.82 16.72
C CYS A 240 5.06 33.08 16.56
N ARG A 241 5.64 33.60 17.64
CA ARG A 241 6.41 34.87 17.59
C ARG A 241 7.93 34.66 17.57
N ASP A 242 8.41 33.69 18.34
CA ASP A 242 9.84 33.55 18.60
C ASP A 242 10.44 32.35 17.85
N SER A 243 9.87 31.15 18.03
CA SER A 243 10.48 29.93 17.46
C SER A 243 10.08 29.64 16.01
N GLY A 244 8.91 30.11 15.57
CA GLY A 244 8.35 29.80 14.25
C GLY A 244 7.96 28.33 14.06
N VAL A 245 7.62 27.61 15.14
CA VAL A 245 7.17 26.20 15.06
C VAL A 245 5.66 26.13 14.78
N SER A 246 4.91 27.21 15.04
CA SER A 246 3.50 27.32 14.69
C SER A 246 3.25 28.55 13.82
N ASP A 247 2.42 28.39 12.81
CA ASP A 247 2.21 29.40 11.76
C ASP A 247 1.03 30.32 12.08
N TYR A 248 0.00 29.79 12.77
CA TYR A 248 -1.22 30.51 13.08
C TYR A 248 -1.56 30.47 14.57
N LEU A 249 -1.73 31.65 15.16
CA LEU A 249 -2.21 31.83 16.52
C LEU A 249 -3.75 31.95 16.53
N ALA A 250 -4.43 30.98 17.13
CA ALA A 250 -5.88 30.99 17.28
C ALA A 250 -6.29 31.40 18.70
N GLU A 251 -7.38 32.15 18.84
CA GLU A 251 -7.85 32.66 20.15
C GLU A 251 -8.58 31.59 20.97
N ASP A 252 -9.30 30.68 20.31
CA ASP A 252 -10.02 29.57 20.93
C ASP A 252 -10.22 28.40 19.96
N ASP A 253 -10.82 27.31 20.45
CA ASP A 253 -11.08 26.09 19.68
C ASP A 253 -11.88 26.37 18.39
N ALA A 254 -12.86 27.27 18.41
CA ALA A 254 -13.71 27.56 17.26
C ALA A 254 -12.98 28.39 16.20
N HIS A 255 -12.20 29.40 16.63
CA HIS A 255 -11.32 30.14 15.74
C HIS A 255 -10.28 29.22 15.11
N GLY A 256 -9.66 28.32 15.88
CA GLY A 256 -8.70 27.35 15.34
C GLY A 256 -9.30 26.44 14.27
N ILE A 257 -10.52 25.94 14.49
CA ILE A 257 -11.25 25.15 13.47
C ILE A 257 -11.52 25.98 12.22
N SER A 258 -11.90 27.25 12.36
CA SER A 258 -12.10 28.16 11.22
C SER A 258 -10.82 28.33 10.38
N ILE A 259 -9.68 28.54 11.04
CA ILE A 259 -8.38 28.67 10.35
C ILE A 259 -8.04 27.39 9.59
N VAL A 260 -8.22 26.21 10.19
CA VAL A 260 -7.97 24.93 9.48
C VAL A 260 -8.88 24.78 8.25
N ARG A 261 -10.15 25.17 8.35
CA ARG A 261 -11.05 25.18 7.18
C ARG A 261 -10.54 26.13 6.09
N ASP A 262 -10.04 27.30 6.47
CA ASP A 262 -9.43 28.27 5.54
C ASP A 262 -8.16 27.70 4.87
N ILE A 263 -7.32 26.97 5.62
CA ILE A 263 -6.16 26.25 5.07
C ILE A 263 -6.62 25.24 4.00
N VAL A 264 -7.61 24.39 4.34
CA VAL A 264 -8.14 23.38 3.40
C VAL A 264 -8.69 24.02 2.12
N ARG A 265 -9.38 25.16 2.24
CA ARG A 265 -9.87 25.93 1.09
C ARG A 265 -8.72 26.40 0.18
N ASN A 266 -7.56 26.68 0.74
CA ASN A 266 -6.40 27.20 0.01
C ASN A 266 -5.48 26.11 -0.56
N LEU A 267 -5.79 24.81 -0.37
CA LEU A 267 -5.02 23.68 -0.95
C LEU A 267 -5.13 23.55 -2.48
N GLY A 268 -5.77 24.52 -3.15
CA GLY A 268 -5.94 24.55 -4.60
C GLY A 268 -7.14 23.75 -5.11
N ASN A 269 -7.09 23.33 -6.37
CA ASN A 269 -8.20 22.67 -7.05
C ASN A 269 -8.53 21.31 -6.43
N LEU A 270 -9.83 20.97 -6.40
CA LEU A 270 -10.28 19.64 -6.00
C LEU A 270 -9.73 18.58 -6.96
N PRO A 271 -9.41 17.36 -6.47
CA PRO A 271 -9.01 16.28 -7.35
C PRO A 271 -10.13 15.96 -8.33
N THR A 272 -9.77 15.65 -9.57
CA THR A 272 -10.72 15.17 -10.57
C THR A 272 -11.23 13.79 -10.15
N GLN A 273 -12.55 13.61 -10.23
CA GLN A 273 -13.18 12.31 -10.05
C GLN A 273 -12.55 11.30 -11.03
N ARG A 274 -11.99 10.20 -10.52
CA ARG A 274 -11.26 9.21 -11.34
C ARG A 274 -12.18 8.45 -12.29
N TRP A 275 -13.31 7.98 -11.77
CA TRP A 275 -14.26 7.14 -12.49
C TRP A 275 -15.53 7.90 -12.82
N ASP A 276 -16.08 7.64 -14.00
CA ASP A 276 -17.41 8.10 -14.38
C ASP A 276 -18.48 7.56 -13.42
N VAL A 277 -19.40 8.44 -13.04
CA VAL A 277 -20.50 8.11 -12.13
C VAL A 277 -21.80 8.21 -12.91
N ALA A 278 -22.47 7.08 -13.09
CA ALA A 278 -23.79 7.04 -13.71
C ALA A 278 -24.86 7.54 -12.73
N GLU A 279 -26.07 7.79 -13.23
CA GLU A 279 -27.23 7.99 -12.35
C GLU A 279 -27.45 6.73 -11.50
N SER A 280 -27.53 6.92 -10.18
CA SER A 280 -27.75 5.81 -9.25
C SER A 280 -29.21 5.41 -9.23
N ILE A 281 -29.45 4.10 -9.25
CA ILE A 281 -30.79 3.50 -9.17
C ILE A 281 -30.83 2.69 -7.89
N PRO A 282 -31.74 2.96 -6.93
CA PRO A 282 -31.85 2.15 -5.72
C PRO A 282 -32.02 0.64 -6.02
N PRO A 283 -31.50 -0.26 -5.17
CA PRO A 283 -31.78 -1.70 -5.28
C PRO A 283 -33.29 -1.99 -5.26
N LEU A 284 -33.72 -3.06 -5.95
CA LEU A 284 -35.13 -3.44 -6.02
C LEU A 284 -35.68 -4.05 -4.73
N TYR A 285 -34.79 -4.47 -3.83
CA TYR A 285 -35.15 -5.16 -2.59
C TYR A 285 -34.63 -4.41 -1.37
N PRO A 286 -35.37 -4.43 -0.24
CA PRO A 286 -34.95 -3.76 1.00
C PRO A 286 -33.62 -4.29 1.51
N ILE A 287 -32.74 -3.40 1.98
CA ILE A 287 -31.44 -3.78 2.55
C ILE A 287 -31.60 -4.55 3.87
N GLU A 288 -32.69 -4.31 4.60
CA GLU A 288 -33.01 -4.94 5.88
C GLU A 288 -33.30 -6.44 5.76
N ASP A 289 -33.61 -6.92 4.56
CA ASP A 289 -33.76 -8.35 4.28
C ASP A 289 -32.47 -9.13 4.52
N ILE A 290 -31.29 -8.47 4.41
CA ILE A 290 -29.99 -9.09 4.71
C ILE A 290 -30.00 -9.73 6.11
N TYR A 291 -30.74 -9.15 7.06
CA TYR A 291 -30.83 -9.64 8.42
C TYR A 291 -31.44 -11.05 8.51
N GLY A 292 -32.38 -11.38 7.62
CA GLY A 292 -32.98 -12.71 7.55
C GLY A 292 -32.31 -13.65 6.54
N ILE A 293 -31.46 -13.12 5.65
CA ILE A 293 -30.69 -13.92 4.67
C ILE A 293 -29.44 -14.54 5.32
N ILE A 294 -28.73 -13.81 6.17
CA ILE A 294 -27.53 -14.33 6.84
C ILE A 294 -27.96 -15.37 7.86
N ASN A 295 -27.52 -16.61 7.67
CA ASN A 295 -27.92 -17.70 8.56
C ASN A 295 -27.28 -17.53 9.94
N HIS A 296 -28.06 -17.74 11.00
CA HIS A 296 -27.55 -17.72 12.36
C HIS A 296 -26.64 -18.93 12.67
N ASP A 297 -26.82 -20.06 11.97
CA ASP A 297 -25.87 -21.17 11.93
C ASP A 297 -24.79 -20.90 10.87
N THR A 298 -23.59 -20.56 11.33
CA THR A 298 -22.41 -20.29 10.49
C THR A 298 -21.96 -21.46 9.60
N LYS A 299 -22.53 -22.66 9.79
CA LYS A 299 -22.27 -23.83 8.93
C LYS A 299 -23.15 -23.87 7.70
N VAL A 300 -24.27 -23.14 7.69
CA VAL A 300 -25.17 -23.05 6.56
C VAL A 300 -24.66 -21.97 5.60
N PRO A 301 -24.43 -22.27 4.31
CA PRO A 301 -23.96 -21.27 3.35
C PRO A 301 -24.92 -20.08 3.25
N THR A 302 -24.35 -18.88 3.23
CA THR A 302 -25.13 -17.65 3.04
C THR A 302 -25.55 -17.53 1.59
N ALA A 303 -26.81 -17.12 1.33
CA ALA A 303 -27.26 -16.84 -0.04
C ALA A 303 -26.69 -15.51 -0.55
N ASN A 304 -25.40 -15.47 -0.88
CA ASN A 304 -24.66 -14.23 -1.21
C ASN A 304 -25.20 -13.52 -2.46
N ARG A 305 -25.79 -14.25 -3.40
CA ARG A 305 -26.55 -13.66 -4.53
C ARG A 305 -27.71 -12.77 -4.05
N GLN A 306 -28.41 -13.20 -3.00
CA GLN A 306 -29.55 -12.45 -2.46
C GLN A 306 -29.09 -11.23 -1.68
N ILE A 307 -27.95 -11.31 -0.97
CA ILE A 307 -27.30 -10.14 -0.36
C ILE A 307 -26.90 -9.15 -1.45
N LEU A 308 -26.25 -9.63 -2.51
CA LEU A 308 -25.77 -8.77 -3.59
C LEU A 308 -26.91 -7.98 -4.26
N ALA A 309 -28.06 -8.62 -4.49
CA ALA A 309 -29.25 -7.98 -5.04
C ALA A 309 -29.76 -6.78 -4.22
N ARG A 310 -29.38 -6.67 -2.95
CA ARG A 310 -29.78 -5.60 -2.01
C ARG A 310 -28.72 -4.51 -1.85
N LEU A 311 -27.55 -4.71 -2.46
CA LEU A 311 -26.43 -3.78 -2.40
C LEU A 311 -26.21 -3.01 -3.71
N ILE A 312 -26.50 -3.65 -4.85
CA ILE A 312 -26.20 -3.08 -6.17
C ILE A 312 -27.38 -2.32 -6.77
N ASP A 313 -27.06 -1.30 -7.55
CA ASP A 313 -28.02 -0.41 -8.18
C ASP A 313 -28.99 -1.18 -9.09
N GLY A 314 -30.29 -0.97 -8.89
CA GLY A 314 -31.37 -1.65 -9.60
C GLY A 314 -31.37 -3.19 -9.47
N SER A 315 -30.60 -3.76 -8.53
CA SER A 315 -30.37 -5.20 -8.43
C SER A 315 -29.85 -5.82 -9.74
N LEU A 316 -29.11 -5.03 -10.53
CA LEU A 316 -28.62 -5.39 -11.86
C LEU A 316 -27.20 -5.97 -11.79
N PHE A 317 -27.04 -7.22 -12.23
CA PHE A 317 -25.76 -7.92 -12.17
C PHE A 317 -25.44 -8.63 -13.48
N ASP A 318 -24.40 -8.19 -14.17
CA ASP A 318 -23.92 -8.85 -15.39
C ASP A 318 -22.90 -9.93 -15.05
N GLU A 319 -23.40 -11.16 -14.87
CA GLU A 319 -22.60 -12.26 -14.36
C GLU A 319 -21.63 -12.83 -15.41
N PHE A 320 -20.34 -12.70 -15.12
CA PHE A 320 -19.26 -13.30 -15.89
C PHE A 320 -19.14 -14.79 -15.57
N LYS A 321 -19.14 -15.63 -16.61
CA LYS A 321 -18.98 -17.10 -16.49
C LYS A 321 -19.94 -17.73 -15.47
N ALA A 322 -21.24 -17.41 -15.55
CA ALA A 322 -22.26 -17.95 -14.65
C ALA A 322 -22.25 -19.50 -14.55
N ASN A 323 -21.96 -20.18 -15.66
CA ASN A 323 -21.97 -21.65 -15.76
C ASN A 323 -20.60 -22.32 -15.53
N TYR A 324 -19.60 -21.62 -14.97
CA TYR A 324 -18.27 -22.16 -14.71
C TYR A 324 -17.76 -21.67 -13.34
N GLY A 325 -17.14 -22.54 -12.54
CA GLY A 325 -16.65 -22.17 -11.20
C GLY A 325 -17.75 -21.53 -10.34
N SER A 326 -18.90 -22.18 -10.23
CA SER A 326 -20.13 -21.61 -9.68
C SER A 326 -20.06 -21.24 -8.19
N THR A 327 -19.04 -21.72 -7.46
CA THR A 327 -18.80 -21.34 -6.06
C THR A 327 -18.11 -19.98 -5.90
N LEU A 328 -17.77 -19.31 -7.01
CA LEU A 328 -17.34 -17.92 -7.04
C LEU A 328 -18.13 -17.18 -8.10
N MET A 329 -19.00 -16.29 -7.67
CA MET A 329 -19.74 -15.39 -8.55
C MET A 329 -18.84 -14.23 -8.93
N CYS A 330 -18.70 -13.99 -10.23
CA CYS A 330 -17.96 -12.84 -10.76
C CYS A 330 -18.88 -12.07 -11.68
N GLY A 331 -18.85 -10.73 -11.67
CA GLY A 331 -19.67 -9.95 -12.60
C GLY A 331 -19.60 -8.46 -12.36
N PHE A 332 -20.15 -7.71 -13.30
CA PHE A 332 -20.18 -6.26 -13.28
C PHE A 332 -21.51 -5.77 -12.71
N ALA A 333 -21.46 -4.72 -11.90
CA ALA A 333 -22.64 -4.02 -11.39
C ALA A 333 -22.31 -2.55 -11.15
N LYS A 334 -23.27 -1.81 -10.59
CA LYS A 334 -23.05 -0.46 -10.09
C LYS A 334 -23.43 -0.36 -8.62
N ILE A 335 -22.72 0.49 -7.87
CA ILE A 335 -23.12 0.93 -6.53
C ILE A 335 -23.02 2.45 -6.51
N HIS A 336 -24.11 3.14 -6.20
CA HIS A 336 -24.16 4.61 -6.23
C HIS A 336 -23.66 5.19 -7.57
N GLY A 337 -23.99 4.53 -8.68
CA GLY A 337 -23.57 4.93 -10.03
C GLY A 337 -22.16 4.52 -10.45
N PHE A 338 -21.29 4.10 -9.52
CA PHE A 338 -19.93 3.63 -9.82
C PHE A 338 -19.97 2.21 -10.40
N GLU A 339 -19.36 2.00 -11.56
CA GLU A 339 -19.15 0.65 -12.10
C GLU A 339 -18.13 -0.11 -11.24
N ILE A 340 -18.49 -1.33 -10.84
CA ILE A 340 -17.66 -2.19 -10.00
C ILE A 340 -17.61 -3.61 -10.54
N GLY A 341 -16.45 -4.25 -10.40
CA GLY A 341 -16.26 -5.67 -10.62
C GLY A 341 -16.40 -6.42 -9.30
N ILE A 342 -17.31 -7.37 -9.21
CA ILE A 342 -17.64 -8.07 -7.97
C ILE A 342 -17.13 -9.51 -8.03
N LEU A 343 -16.48 -9.95 -6.95
CA LEU A 343 -16.17 -11.35 -6.68
C LEU A 343 -16.84 -11.74 -5.37
N ALA A 344 -17.83 -12.63 -5.42
CA ALA A 344 -18.58 -13.07 -4.25
C ALA A 344 -18.53 -14.59 -4.12
N ASN A 345 -18.06 -15.08 -2.97
CA ASN A 345 -18.06 -16.52 -2.71
C ASN A 345 -19.49 -17.05 -2.55
N ASP A 346 -19.72 -18.27 -2.99
CA ASP A 346 -20.98 -19.01 -2.82
C ASP A 346 -20.69 -20.47 -2.43
N GLY A 347 -19.59 -20.66 -1.70
CA GLY A 347 -19.11 -21.98 -1.25
C GLY A 347 -17.58 -22.13 -1.27
N VAL A 348 -17.15 -23.39 -1.27
CA VAL A 348 -15.73 -23.80 -1.26
C VAL A 348 -15.03 -23.37 -2.56
N MET A 349 -13.76 -22.95 -2.48
CA MET A 349 -12.97 -22.59 -3.65
C MET A 349 -12.40 -23.82 -4.36
N PHE A 350 -12.78 -24.01 -5.63
CA PHE A 350 -12.21 -25.02 -6.52
C PHE A 350 -11.25 -24.38 -7.55
N SER A 351 -10.49 -25.22 -8.26
CA SER A 351 -9.60 -24.81 -9.34
C SER A 351 -10.31 -23.95 -10.41
N GLU A 352 -11.53 -24.32 -10.78
CA GLU A 352 -12.36 -23.60 -11.75
C GLU A 352 -12.73 -22.21 -11.24
N SER A 353 -13.13 -22.13 -9.97
CA SER A 353 -13.47 -20.87 -9.29
C SER A 353 -12.26 -19.95 -9.23
N ALA A 354 -11.07 -20.49 -8.96
CA ALA A 354 -9.85 -19.70 -8.93
C ALA A 354 -9.44 -19.18 -10.32
N LYS A 355 -9.50 -20.02 -11.36
CA LYS A 355 -9.29 -19.61 -12.77
C LYS A 355 -10.29 -18.54 -13.20
N LYS A 356 -11.55 -18.66 -12.80
CA LYS A 356 -12.61 -17.67 -13.07
C LYS A 356 -12.29 -16.34 -12.40
N GLY A 357 -11.97 -16.35 -11.11
CA GLY A 357 -11.64 -15.16 -10.33
C GLY A 357 -10.43 -14.42 -10.90
N ALA A 358 -9.33 -15.13 -11.17
CA ALA A 358 -8.12 -14.55 -11.75
C ALA A 358 -8.38 -13.90 -13.11
N HIS A 359 -9.12 -14.57 -14.01
CA HIS A 359 -9.49 -13.98 -15.30
C HIS A 359 -10.36 -12.72 -15.10
N PHE A 360 -11.36 -12.78 -14.21
CA PHE A 360 -12.23 -11.64 -13.97
C PHE A 360 -11.49 -10.42 -13.39
N ILE A 361 -10.55 -10.64 -12.46
CA ILE A 361 -9.68 -9.59 -11.93
C ILE A 361 -8.87 -8.96 -13.07
N ASN A 362 -8.25 -9.76 -13.94
CA ASN A 362 -7.50 -9.24 -15.09
C ASN A 362 -8.37 -8.36 -15.99
N LEU A 363 -9.63 -8.75 -16.24
CA LEU A 363 -10.57 -7.94 -17.01
C LEU A 363 -10.89 -6.61 -16.33
N CYS A 364 -11.10 -6.60 -15.01
CA CYS A 364 -11.37 -5.37 -14.27
C CYS A 364 -10.16 -4.45 -14.26
N CYS A 365 -8.96 -4.99 -14.00
CA CYS A 365 -7.71 -4.24 -14.06
C CYS A 365 -7.46 -3.63 -15.45
N GLN A 366 -7.69 -4.37 -16.52
CA GLN A 366 -7.53 -3.87 -17.90
C GLN A 366 -8.48 -2.71 -18.22
N ARG A 367 -9.65 -2.68 -17.59
CA ARG A 367 -10.70 -1.68 -17.84
C ARG A 367 -10.72 -0.54 -16.82
N ASP A 368 -9.77 -0.51 -15.89
CA ASP A 368 -9.74 0.38 -14.73
C ASP A 368 -11.03 0.35 -13.90
N ILE A 369 -11.62 -0.83 -13.71
CA ILE A 369 -12.84 -1.02 -12.91
C ILE A 369 -12.48 -1.40 -11.46
N PRO A 370 -12.95 -0.66 -10.44
CA PRO A 370 -12.70 -1.00 -9.04
C PRO A 370 -13.33 -2.34 -8.64
N LEU A 371 -12.66 -3.07 -7.76
CA LEU A 371 -13.06 -4.41 -7.32
C LEU A 371 -13.73 -4.41 -5.95
N LEU A 372 -14.82 -5.17 -5.83
CA LEU A 372 -15.50 -5.49 -4.58
C LEU A 372 -15.42 -6.99 -4.31
N PHE A 373 -14.89 -7.36 -3.14
CA PHE A 373 -14.83 -8.75 -2.69
C PHE A 373 -15.84 -9.00 -1.58
N MET A 374 -16.75 -9.96 -1.78
CA MET A 374 -17.63 -10.49 -0.74
C MET A 374 -17.09 -11.85 -0.30
N ALA A 375 -16.27 -11.81 0.76
CA ALA A 375 -15.57 -12.98 1.27
C ALA A 375 -16.44 -13.79 2.24
N ASP A 376 -16.93 -14.94 1.78
CA ASP A 376 -17.67 -15.93 2.57
C ASP A 376 -17.22 -17.33 2.13
N VAL A 377 -16.02 -17.71 2.56
CA VAL A 377 -15.31 -18.88 2.05
C VAL A 377 -14.73 -19.72 3.19
N PRO A 378 -15.05 -21.03 3.28
CA PRO A 378 -14.48 -21.91 4.31
C PRO A 378 -13.04 -22.34 3.99
N GLY A 379 -12.61 -22.18 2.74
CA GLY A 379 -11.26 -22.52 2.26
C GLY A 379 -11.27 -23.03 0.82
N PHE A 380 -10.13 -23.57 0.39
CA PHE A 380 -10.01 -24.34 -0.85
C PHE A 380 -10.46 -25.79 -0.65
N MET A 381 -10.88 -26.43 -1.73
CA MET A 381 -11.16 -27.87 -1.72
C MET A 381 -9.89 -28.65 -1.39
N VAL A 382 -10.02 -29.72 -0.60
CA VAL A 382 -8.92 -30.60 -0.20
C VAL A 382 -9.18 -32.03 -0.66
N GLY A 383 -8.12 -32.76 -1.00
CA GLY A 383 -8.21 -34.16 -1.42
C GLY A 383 -7.27 -34.50 -2.56
N GLU A 384 -7.00 -35.80 -2.75
CA GLU A 384 -6.04 -36.28 -3.75
C GLU A 384 -6.40 -35.82 -5.17
N GLU A 385 -7.68 -35.85 -5.54
CA GLU A 385 -8.14 -35.43 -6.86
C GLU A 385 -7.96 -33.92 -7.08
N ALA A 386 -8.22 -33.11 -6.06
CA ALA A 386 -8.02 -31.66 -6.13
C ALA A 386 -6.53 -31.32 -6.29
N GLU A 387 -5.66 -31.99 -5.54
CA GLU A 387 -4.20 -31.82 -5.64
C GLU A 387 -3.65 -32.29 -6.99
N ARG A 388 -4.06 -33.47 -7.48
CA ARG A 388 -3.71 -33.95 -8.83
C ARG A 388 -4.24 -33.03 -9.93
N GLY A 389 -5.40 -32.41 -9.69
CA GLY A 389 -6.01 -31.38 -10.55
C GLY A 389 -5.29 -30.04 -10.52
N GLY A 390 -4.26 -29.87 -9.69
CA GLY A 390 -3.45 -28.66 -9.62
C GLY A 390 -4.09 -27.51 -8.84
N ILE A 391 -4.94 -27.80 -7.86
CA ILE A 391 -5.65 -26.77 -7.08
C ILE A 391 -4.74 -25.75 -6.43
N ALA A 392 -3.56 -26.16 -5.95
CA ALA A 392 -2.57 -25.25 -5.38
C ALA A 392 -2.10 -24.22 -6.43
N LYS A 393 -1.78 -24.67 -7.65
CA LYS A 393 -1.38 -23.81 -8.77
C LYS A 393 -2.52 -22.93 -9.26
N ASP A 394 -3.74 -23.46 -9.26
CA ASP A 394 -4.91 -22.71 -9.71
C ASP A 394 -5.33 -21.65 -8.69
N GLY A 395 -5.28 -21.96 -7.40
CA GLY A 395 -5.42 -20.99 -6.30
C GLY A 395 -4.30 -19.94 -6.31
N ALA A 396 -3.09 -20.34 -6.69
CA ALA A 396 -1.98 -19.42 -6.89
C ALA A 396 -2.20 -18.44 -8.05
N LYS A 397 -3.17 -18.60 -8.96
CA LYS A 397 -3.39 -17.59 -10.02
C LYS A 397 -3.84 -16.21 -9.52
N PHE A 398 -4.11 -16.07 -8.22
CA PHE A 398 -4.24 -14.78 -7.53
C PHE A 398 -2.87 -14.15 -7.11
N ASP A 399 -1.72 -14.75 -7.45
CA ASP A 399 -0.40 -14.50 -6.82
C ASP A 399 0.60 -13.63 -7.60
N GLY A 400 0.28 -13.19 -8.82
CA GLY A 400 1.20 -12.37 -9.63
C GLY A 400 2.13 -13.14 -10.59
N SER A 401 1.84 -14.40 -10.95
CA SER A 401 2.52 -15.10 -12.07
C SER A 401 2.27 -14.47 -13.46
N ALA A 402 3.16 -14.75 -14.44
CA ALA A 402 2.98 -14.29 -15.84
C ALA A 402 2.02 -15.17 -16.66
N ASN A 403 1.38 -16.18 -16.06
CA ASN A 403 0.51 -17.13 -16.76
C ASN A 403 -0.66 -16.44 -17.49
N GLY A 404 -1.16 -15.33 -16.95
CA GLY A 404 -2.21 -14.53 -17.59
C GLY A 404 -1.79 -13.81 -18.87
N LEU A 405 -0.48 -13.74 -19.16
CA LEU A 405 0.08 -12.98 -20.28
C LEU A 405 0.34 -13.84 -21.53
N LYS A 406 0.35 -15.18 -21.42
CA LYS A 406 0.73 -16.09 -22.51
C LYS A 406 -0.18 -16.02 -23.75
N GLY A 407 -1.44 -15.61 -23.57
CA GLY A 407 -2.41 -15.45 -24.66
C GLY A 407 -2.44 -14.06 -25.30
N THR A 408 -1.62 -13.14 -24.84
CA THR A 408 -1.59 -11.75 -25.30
C THR A 408 -0.39 -11.53 -26.20
N ASN A 409 -0.61 -10.85 -27.33
CA ASN A 409 0.47 -10.44 -28.23
C ASN A 409 1.09 -9.14 -27.73
N PHE A 410 2.39 -9.12 -27.54
CA PHE A 410 3.14 -7.93 -27.13
C PHE A 410 4.12 -7.51 -28.21
N ILE A 411 4.31 -6.22 -28.36
CA ILE A 411 5.39 -5.63 -29.16
C ILE A 411 6.49 -5.12 -28.23
N TYR A 412 7.75 -5.44 -28.53
CA TYR A 412 8.92 -5.00 -27.79
C TYR A 412 9.96 -4.35 -28.71
N GLY A 413 10.33 -3.08 -28.42
CA GLY A 413 11.39 -2.38 -29.14
C GLY A 413 12.78 -2.90 -28.72
N SER A 414 13.50 -3.53 -29.66
CA SER A 414 14.80 -4.16 -29.41
C SER A 414 15.94 -3.55 -30.24
N GLN A 415 17.11 -3.42 -29.63
CA GLN A 415 18.34 -3.00 -30.31
C GLN A 415 18.93 -4.10 -31.22
N GLY A 416 18.51 -5.36 -31.06
CA GLY A 416 18.94 -6.47 -31.89
C GLY A 416 19.04 -7.79 -31.14
N ALA A 417 18.91 -8.89 -31.89
CA ALA A 417 18.97 -10.28 -31.41
C ALA A 417 20.38 -10.75 -30.95
N THR A 418 21.36 -9.86 -30.81
CA THR A 418 22.73 -10.18 -30.37
C THR A 418 23.28 -9.18 -29.36
N ARG A 419 22.41 -8.31 -28.82
CA ARG A 419 22.77 -7.25 -27.86
C ARG A 419 22.35 -7.65 -26.44
N LEU A 420 22.39 -6.70 -25.51
CA LEU A 420 21.91 -6.89 -24.13
C LEU A 420 20.44 -7.32 -24.07
N ASP A 421 19.68 -7.10 -25.14
CA ASP A 421 18.27 -7.46 -25.21
C ASP A 421 18.05 -8.97 -25.33
N LEU A 422 19.11 -9.79 -25.45
CA LEU A 422 19.04 -11.24 -25.27
C LEU A 422 18.43 -11.65 -23.92
N VAL A 423 18.67 -10.85 -22.87
CA VAL A 423 18.11 -11.11 -21.53
C VAL A 423 16.57 -11.03 -21.54
N PRO A 424 15.95 -9.90 -21.96
CA PRO A 424 14.50 -9.84 -22.09
C PRO A 424 13.96 -10.84 -23.11
N LEU A 425 14.57 -10.99 -24.29
CA LEU A 425 14.06 -11.88 -25.35
C LEU A 425 13.94 -13.33 -24.88
N LEU A 426 14.97 -13.85 -24.20
CA LEU A 426 14.92 -15.21 -23.67
C LEU A 426 14.00 -15.30 -22.44
N ALA A 427 13.94 -14.27 -21.59
CA ALA A 427 12.99 -14.22 -20.47
C ALA A 427 11.54 -14.35 -20.93
N TRP A 428 11.15 -13.62 -21.98
CA TRP A 428 9.80 -13.66 -22.53
C TRP A 428 9.43 -15.04 -23.05
N GLU A 429 10.35 -15.68 -23.77
CA GLU A 429 10.16 -17.05 -24.24
C GLU A 429 10.07 -18.04 -23.08
N MET A 430 10.94 -17.92 -22.08
CA MET A 430 10.90 -18.77 -20.88
C MET A 430 9.57 -18.64 -20.13
N LEU A 431 9.01 -17.43 -20.07
CA LEU A 431 7.67 -17.20 -19.50
C LEU A 431 6.52 -17.66 -20.42
N GLY A 432 6.82 -18.10 -21.64
CA GLY A 432 5.83 -18.51 -22.64
C GLY A 432 5.00 -17.34 -23.17
N MET A 433 5.52 -16.11 -23.10
CA MET A 433 4.83 -14.92 -23.60
C MET A 433 4.97 -14.80 -25.12
N ASN A 434 3.91 -14.36 -25.79
CA ASN A 434 3.96 -14.08 -27.23
C ASN A 434 4.46 -12.65 -27.47
N VAL A 435 5.77 -12.48 -27.61
CA VAL A 435 6.42 -11.17 -27.79
C VAL A 435 7.05 -11.09 -29.18
N GLU A 436 6.61 -10.11 -29.97
CA GLU A 436 7.21 -9.75 -31.25
C GLU A 436 8.27 -8.65 -31.04
N PRO A 437 9.57 -8.94 -31.27
CA PRO A 437 10.60 -7.93 -31.18
C PRO A 437 10.72 -7.12 -32.47
N VAL A 438 10.62 -5.80 -32.35
CA VAL A 438 10.93 -4.85 -33.43
C VAL A 438 12.39 -4.47 -33.31
N PHE A 439 13.23 -4.98 -34.23
CA PHE A 439 14.66 -4.72 -34.22
C PHE A 439 15.05 -3.38 -34.85
N GLY A 440 16.21 -2.85 -34.46
CA GLY A 440 16.80 -1.64 -35.03
C GLY A 440 16.58 -0.38 -34.19
N ILE A 441 16.04 -0.52 -32.97
CA ILE A 441 15.90 0.58 -32.02
C ILE A 441 17.29 0.99 -31.52
N LYS A 442 17.61 2.28 -31.49
CA LYS A 442 18.99 2.73 -31.22
C LYS A 442 19.38 2.63 -29.75
N GLY A 443 18.41 2.57 -28.84
CA GLY A 443 18.66 2.41 -27.41
C GLY A 443 17.37 2.35 -26.59
N ARG A 444 17.50 2.08 -25.29
CA ARG A 444 16.36 1.93 -24.38
C ARG A 444 15.48 3.17 -24.26
N GLY A 445 16.06 4.37 -24.40
CA GLY A 445 15.28 5.61 -24.41
C GLY A 445 14.30 5.67 -25.58
N ASP A 446 14.71 5.23 -26.77
CA ASP A 446 13.84 5.18 -27.95
C ASP A 446 12.79 4.07 -27.81
N GLY A 447 13.16 2.93 -27.22
CA GLY A 447 12.19 1.87 -26.87
C GLY A 447 11.11 2.35 -25.89
N ARG A 448 11.48 3.19 -24.91
CA ARG A 448 10.50 3.82 -24.01
C ARG A 448 9.58 4.78 -24.76
N LEU A 449 10.11 5.60 -25.66
CA LEU A 449 9.29 6.50 -26.47
C LEU A 449 8.30 5.73 -27.36
N MET A 450 8.68 4.57 -27.89
CA MET A 450 7.75 3.68 -28.60
C MET A 450 6.64 3.19 -27.67
N PHE A 451 6.98 2.78 -26.45
CA PHE A 451 6.00 2.38 -25.44
C PHE A 451 5.05 3.53 -25.07
N GLU A 452 5.58 4.72 -24.78
CA GLU A 452 4.82 5.93 -24.47
C GLU A 452 3.86 6.35 -25.61
N ARG A 453 4.22 6.06 -26.86
CA ARG A 453 3.39 6.32 -28.05
C ARG A 453 2.38 5.21 -28.36
N GLY A 454 2.41 4.10 -27.61
CA GLY A 454 1.57 2.93 -27.86
C GLY A 454 2.02 2.07 -29.05
N GLU A 455 3.22 2.30 -29.58
CA GLU A 455 3.83 1.50 -30.66
C GLU A 455 4.44 0.18 -30.12
N ALA A 456 4.75 0.13 -28.81
CA ALA A 456 5.20 -1.05 -28.10
C ALA A 456 4.37 -1.26 -26.83
N ASN A 457 4.28 -2.50 -26.36
CA ASN A 457 3.54 -2.87 -25.14
C ASN A 457 4.46 -3.19 -23.96
N ILE A 458 5.77 -3.30 -24.21
CA ILE A 458 6.78 -3.61 -23.21
C ILE A 458 7.85 -2.53 -23.22
N ASP A 459 8.07 -1.92 -22.06
CA ASP A 459 9.22 -1.06 -21.79
C ASP A 459 10.25 -1.80 -20.92
N TYR A 460 11.52 -1.73 -21.30
CA TYR A 460 12.64 -2.31 -20.56
C TYR A 460 13.73 -1.26 -20.31
N GLN A 461 13.96 -0.92 -19.03
CA GLN A 461 14.89 0.13 -18.63
C GLN A 461 15.94 -0.35 -17.63
N THR A 462 17.06 0.39 -17.55
CA THR A 462 17.91 0.35 -16.34
C THR A 462 17.15 0.98 -15.17
N SER A 463 17.56 0.70 -13.94
CA SER A 463 16.95 1.28 -12.73
C SER A 463 16.95 2.81 -12.76
N SER A 464 18.03 3.43 -13.24
CA SER A 464 18.12 4.88 -13.43
C SER A 464 17.21 5.40 -14.56
N GLY A 465 17.01 4.62 -15.62
CA GLY A 465 16.09 4.94 -16.71
C GLY A 465 14.62 4.82 -16.29
N TYR A 466 14.29 3.77 -15.54
CA TYR A 466 12.98 3.54 -14.94
C TYR A 466 12.62 4.68 -13.99
N LEU A 467 13.46 4.98 -12.99
CA LEU A 467 13.19 6.04 -12.01
C LEU A 467 12.95 7.41 -12.65
N LYS A 468 13.63 7.71 -13.77
CA LYS A 468 13.50 9.00 -14.46
C LYS A 468 12.38 9.05 -15.49
N GLY A 469 12.04 7.92 -16.10
CA GLY A 469 11.17 7.86 -17.28
C GLY A 469 9.87 7.11 -17.03
N SER A 470 9.97 5.86 -16.56
CA SER A 470 8.83 4.94 -16.52
C SER A 470 8.11 4.94 -15.16
N ALA A 471 8.79 5.31 -14.06
CA ALA A 471 8.19 5.37 -12.73
C ALA A 471 7.02 6.37 -12.63
N PRO A 472 7.04 7.56 -13.27
CA PRO A 472 5.87 8.43 -13.34
C PRO A 472 4.65 7.75 -13.99
N LEU A 473 4.85 7.02 -15.09
CA LEU A 473 3.79 6.27 -15.79
C LEU A 473 3.19 5.16 -14.93
N VAL A 474 3.98 4.56 -14.03
CA VAL A 474 3.47 3.57 -13.07
C VAL A 474 2.70 4.27 -11.95
N ALA A 475 3.18 5.42 -11.48
CA ALA A 475 2.55 6.18 -10.41
C ALA A 475 1.19 6.77 -10.82
N ASP A 476 1.03 7.14 -12.09
CA ASP A 476 -0.24 7.64 -12.64
C ASP A 476 -1.18 6.52 -13.15
N GLY A 477 -0.71 5.27 -13.17
CA GLY A 477 -1.50 4.09 -13.54
C GLY A 477 -1.51 3.76 -15.04
N SER A 478 -0.80 4.52 -15.88
CA SER A 478 -0.69 4.26 -17.32
C SER A 478 0.19 3.05 -17.66
N ALA A 479 1.03 2.61 -16.73
CA ALA A 479 1.90 1.45 -16.88
C ALA A 479 1.94 0.60 -15.60
N VAL A 480 2.35 -0.67 -15.74
CA VAL A 480 2.54 -1.58 -14.61
C VAL A 480 3.98 -2.08 -14.58
N ALA A 481 4.64 -1.94 -13.43
CA ALA A 481 5.96 -2.53 -13.22
C ALA A 481 5.82 -4.05 -13.01
N MET A 482 6.17 -4.82 -14.04
CA MET A 482 5.97 -6.28 -14.04
C MET A 482 6.97 -7.00 -13.13
N MET A 483 8.27 -6.78 -13.33
CA MET A 483 9.35 -7.43 -12.59
C MET A 483 10.68 -6.71 -12.79
N THR A 484 11.65 -7.03 -11.94
CA THR A 484 13.06 -6.71 -12.13
C THR A 484 13.81 -7.93 -12.65
N TRP A 485 15.01 -7.75 -13.23
CA TRP A 485 15.89 -8.90 -13.46
C TRP A 485 16.54 -9.44 -12.17
N GLY A 486 16.45 -8.68 -11.09
CA GLY A 486 17.11 -8.94 -9.81
C GLY A 486 18.52 -8.35 -9.72
N ALA A 487 19.17 -8.62 -8.61
CA ALA A 487 20.58 -8.33 -8.35
C ALA A 487 21.31 -9.63 -8.01
N LEU A 488 22.62 -9.65 -8.17
CA LEU A 488 23.44 -10.73 -7.63
C LEU A 488 23.70 -10.45 -6.14
N ASP A 489 23.84 -11.48 -5.31
CA ASP A 489 24.45 -11.35 -3.98
C ASP A 489 25.93 -11.78 -4.01
N ALA A 490 26.61 -11.76 -2.87
CA ALA A 490 28.03 -12.13 -2.78
C ALA A 490 28.29 -13.62 -3.08
N ASP A 491 27.27 -14.46 -2.92
CA ASP A 491 27.32 -15.90 -3.15
C ASP A 491 26.92 -16.28 -4.59
N GLY A 492 26.53 -15.28 -5.40
CA GLY A 492 26.14 -15.49 -6.79
C GLY A 492 24.69 -15.98 -6.97
N ASN A 493 23.82 -15.74 -5.98
CA ASN A 493 22.38 -15.95 -6.11
C ASN A 493 21.71 -14.71 -6.68
N ILE A 494 20.63 -14.93 -7.42
CA ILE A 494 19.75 -13.84 -7.87
C ILE A 494 18.80 -13.52 -6.72
N VAL A 495 18.87 -12.28 -6.23
CA VAL A 495 18.06 -11.73 -5.15
C VAL A 495 17.27 -10.52 -5.65
N ARG A 496 16.32 -10.04 -4.84
CA ARG A 496 15.55 -8.82 -5.17
C ARG A 496 16.46 -7.63 -5.36
N ASP A 497 16.09 -6.78 -6.31
CA ASP A 497 16.83 -5.56 -6.58
C ASP A 497 16.79 -4.65 -5.33
N PRO A 498 17.94 -4.25 -4.75
CA PRO A 498 17.96 -3.41 -3.55
C PRO A 498 17.40 -2.00 -3.78
N THR A 499 17.29 -1.58 -5.04
CA THR A 499 16.62 -0.34 -5.44
C THR A 499 15.10 -0.50 -5.43
N PHE A 500 14.60 -1.70 -5.69
CA PHE A 500 13.16 -2.02 -5.82
C PHE A 500 12.78 -3.28 -5.02
N PRO A 501 12.90 -3.27 -3.69
CA PRO A 501 12.71 -4.47 -2.86
C PRO A 501 11.29 -5.05 -2.90
N ASN A 502 10.32 -4.23 -3.34
CA ASN A 502 8.90 -4.58 -3.41
C ASN A 502 8.49 -5.10 -4.79
N ILE A 503 9.38 -5.10 -5.79
CA ILE A 503 9.09 -5.64 -7.13
C ILE A 503 9.77 -7.00 -7.25
N ALA A 504 9.01 -8.02 -7.67
CA ALA A 504 9.52 -9.38 -7.83
C ALA A 504 10.66 -9.44 -8.88
N THR A 505 11.55 -10.39 -8.72
CA THR A 505 12.58 -10.72 -9.72
C THR A 505 12.03 -11.62 -10.82
N PHE A 506 12.70 -11.66 -11.97
CA PHE A 506 12.40 -12.63 -13.01
C PHE A 506 12.50 -14.06 -12.51
N LYS A 507 13.45 -14.36 -11.62
CA LYS A 507 13.55 -15.67 -10.99
C LYS A 507 12.26 -16.03 -10.24
N GLU A 508 11.79 -15.14 -9.37
CA GLU A 508 10.55 -15.34 -8.61
C GLU A 508 9.33 -15.45 -9.54
N VAL A 509 9.24 -14.62 -10.59
CA VAL A 509 8.14 -14.70 -11.57
C VAL A 509 8.19 -16.00 -12.38
N CYS A 510 9.39 -16.43 -12.79
CA CYS A 510 9.61 -17.67 -13.52
C CYS A 510 9.24 -18.88 -12.67
N GLU A 511 9.68 -18.96 -11.42
CA GLU A 511 9.32 -20.04 -10.47
C GLU A 511 7.81 -20.16 -10.25
N LYS A 512 7.07 -19.07 -10.45
CA LYS A 512 5.60 -19.03 -10.37
C LYS A 512 4.89 -19.21 -11.72
N THR A 513 5.61 -19.22 -12.83
CA THR A 513 5.04 -19.28 -14.19
C THR A 513 5.16 -20.69 -14.76
N ASP A 514 4.06 -21.20 -15.31
CA ASP A 514 4.00 -22.58 -15.79
C ASP A 514 5.00 -22.82 -16.92
N GLY A 515 5.78 -23.89 -16.85
CA GLY A 515 6.75 -24.22 -17.91
C GLY A 515 7.96 -23.27 -17.98
N CYS A 516 8.08 -22.33 -17.04
CA CYS A 516 9.31 -21.57 -16.84
C CYS A 516 10.15 -22.29 -15.79
N GLU A 517 11.29 -22.84 -16.19
CA GLU A 517 12.20 -23.55 -15.30
C GLU A 517 13.37 -22.64 -14.91
N THR A 518 13.69 -22.57 -13.61
CA THR A 518 14.89 -21.89 -13.08
C THR A 518 16.08 -22.84 -12.91
N SER A 519 16.15 -23.84 -13.80
CA SER A 519 17.23 -24.79 -13.97
C SER A 519 17.28 -25.27 -15.43
N GLY A 520 18.36 -25.96 -15.82
CA GLY A 520 18.53 -26.46 -17.18
C GLY A 520 19.09 -25.43 -18.16
N GLU A 521 19.20 -25.83 -19.43
CA GLU A 521 19.99 -25.09 -20.43
C GLU A 521 19.47 -23.69 -20.75
N LYS A 522 18.14 -23.49 -20.77
CA LYS A 522 17.52 -22.17 -20.99
C LYS A 522 17.81 -21.22 -19.84
N TRP A 523 17.67 -21.71 -18.61
CA TRP A 523 18.00 -20.95 -17.42
C TRP A 523 19.48 -20.63 -17.32
N ASP A 524 20.36 -21.61 -17.59
CA ASP A 524 21.81 -21.40 -17.57
C ASP A 524 22.23 -20.36 -18.61
N ALA A 525 21.65 -20.40 -19.81
CA ALA A 525 21.84 -19.38 -20.84
C ALA A 525 21.34 -18.00 -20.40
N TRP A 526 20.12 -17.92 -19.87
CA TRP A 526 19.54 -16.66 -19.38
C TRP A 526 20.37 -16.07 -18.25
N LYS A 527 20.75 -16.88 -17.25
CA LYS A 527 21.59 -16.46 -16.12
C LYS A 527 22.94 -15.95 -16.61
N ALA A 528 23.58 -16.62 -17.59
CA ALA A 528 24.82 -16.15 -18.16
C ALA A 528 24.67 -14.77 -18.84
N PHE A 529 23.61 -14.57 -19.63
CA PHE A 529 23.31 -13.26 -20.23
C PHE A 529 23.05 -12.19 -19.17
N PHE A 530 22.30 -12.51 -18.13
CA PHE A 530 22.00 -11.60 -17.04
C PHE A 530 23.29 -11.20 -16.31
N VAL A 531 24.10 -12.17 -15.87
CA VAL A 531 25.32 -11.93 -15.07
C VAL A 531 26.39 -11.18 -15.87
N ALA A 532 26.64 -11.57 -17.12
CA ALA A 532 27.57 -10.84 -18.00
C ALA A 532 27.00 -9.47 -18.42
N GLY A 533 25.68 -9.41 -18.60
CA GLY A 533 24.96 -8.27 -19.13
C GLY A 533 24.62 -7.20 -18.12
N PHE A 534 24.66 -7.42 -16.80
CA PHE A 534 24.48 -6.32 -15.82
C PHE A 534 25.46 -6.38 -14.64
N PRO A 535 25.46 -7.42 -13.78
CA PRO A 535 26.34 -7.45 -12.60
C PRO A 535 27.83 -7.29 -12.90
N VAL A 536 28.34 -7.84 -14.00
CA VAL A 536 29.79 -7.89 -14.31
C VAL A 536 30.22 -6.87 -15.38
N GLN A 537 29.32 -5.99 -15.84
CA GLN A 537 29.65 -5.05 -16.94
C GLN A 537 30.79 -4.06 -16.65
N LYS A 538 31.03 -3.73 -15.37
CA LYS A 538 31.93 -2.65 -14.95
C LYS A 538 33.05 -3.16 -14.05
N ILE A 539 33.64 -4.30 -14.43
CA ILE A 539 34.74 -4.92 -13.70
C ILE A 539 36.08 -4.29 -14.09
N ALA A 540 36.97 -4.12 -13.10
CA ALA A 540 38.36 -3.75 -13.34
C ALA A 540 39.20 -5.01 -13.58
N PHE A 541 39.84 -5.10 -14.75
CA PHE A 541 40.73 -6.22 -15.09
C PHE A 541 42.19 -5.83 -14.90
N LEU A 542 42.99 -6.76 -14.37
CA LEU A 542 44.45 -6.69 -14.39
C LEU A 542 44.99 -7.65 -15.46
N PRO A 543 46.15 -7.36 -16.06
CA PRO A 543 46.77 -8.26 -17.04
C PRO A 543 46.93 -9.69 -16.51
N ALA A 544 46.76 -10.68 -17.38
CA ALA A 544 47.02 -12.07 -17.04
C ALA A 544 48.48 -12.24 -16.57
N GLY A 545 48.69 -12.97 -15.47
CA GLY A 545 50.01 -13.16 -14.85
C GLY A 545 50.47 -12.03 -13.94
N THR A 546 49.61 -11.04 -13.64
CA THR A 546 49.90 -10.01 -12.62
C THR A 546 50.20 -10.66 -11.27
N ASP A 547 51.25 -10.19 -10.59
CA ASP A 547 51.68 -10.71 -9.29
C ASP A 547 50.57 -10.60 -8.23
N LYS A 548 50.47 -11.60 -7.35
CA LYS A 548 49.41 -11.67 -6.32
C LYS A 548 49.46 -10.49 -5.36
N GLU A 549 50.64 -9.93 -5.06
CA GLU A 549 50.76 -8.75 -4.21
C GLU A 549 50.18 -7.50 -4.89
N ILE A 550 50.34 -7.38 -6.21
CA ILE A 550 49.74 -6.29 -7.00
C ILE A 550 48.22 -6.45 -7.02
N VAL A 551 47.70 -7.66 -7.24
CA VAL A 551 46.26 -7.94 -7.18
C VAL A 551 45.70 -7.58 -5.80
N ALA A 552 46.37 -8.01 -4.72
CA ALA A 552 45.97 -7.69 -3.35
C ALA A 552 45.97 -6.16 -3.08
N THR A 553 46.92 -5.43 -3.65
CA THR A 553 47.00 -3.97 -3.55
C THR A 553 45.79 -3.29 -4.20
N PHE A 554 45.40 -3.72 -5.41
CA PHE A 554 44.19 -3.20 -6.08
C PHE A 554 42.91 -3.55 -5.33
N VAL A 555 42.79 -4.78 -4.82
CA VAL A 555 41.63 -5.21 -4.00
C VAL A 555 41.49 -4.30 -2.78
N LYS A 556 42.58 -4.09 -2.04
CA LYS A 556 42.60 -3.20 -0.87
C LYS A 556 42.22 -1.77 -1.24
N ALA A 557 42.73 -1.23 -2.34
CA ALA A 557 42.39 0.12 -2.79
C ALA A 557 40.89 0.26 -3.13
N PHE A 558 40.28 -0.74 -3.78
CA PHE A 558 38.85 -0.72 -4.05
C PHE A 558 38.00 -0.87 -2.78
N GLU A 559 38.46 -1.64 -1.80
CA GLU A 559 37.81 -1.75 -0.49
C GLU A 559 37.83 -0.41 0.25
N GLU A 560 38.97 0.28 0.25
CA GLU A 560 39.10 1.62 0.82
C GLU A 560 38.17 2.63 0.13
N VAL A 561 38.07 2.59 -1.20
CA VAL A 561 37.12 3.42 -1.97
C VAL A 561 35.67 3.13 -1.57
N ARG A 562 35.31 1.85 -1.46
CA ARG A 562 33.96 1.41 -1.08
C ARG A 562 33.61 1.83 0.36
N ALA A 563 34.60 1.82 1.25
CA ALA A 563 34.44 2.17 2.66
C ALA A 563 34.33 3.68 2.92
N ARG A 564 34.58 4.53 1.92
CA ARG A 564 34.44 5.99 2.09
C ARG A 564 33.00 6.36 2.48
N PRO A 565 32.81 7.26 3.46
CA PRO A 565 31.47 7.66 3.93
C PRO A 565 30.56 8.24 2.84
N ASP A 566 31.14 8.86 1.80
CA ASP A 566 30.40 9.47 0.70
C ASP A 566 30.09 8.49 -0.46
N PHE A 567 30.74 7.33 -0.50
CA PHE A 567 30.67 6.40 -1.63
C PHE A 567 29.27 5.85 -1.84
N ALA A 568 28.59 5.40 -0.78
CA ALA A 568 27.23 4.87 -0.88
C ALA A 568 26.25 5.88 -1.49
N LYS A 569 26.34 7.15 -1.09
CA LYS A 569 25.51 8.25 -1.62
C LYS A 569 25.82 8.55 -3.09
N ILE A 570 27.10 8.55 -3.46
CA ILE A 570 27.55 8.79 -4.84
C ILE A 570 27.12 7.62 -5.75
N SER A 571 27.33 6.38 -5.29
CA SER A 571 26.99 5.16 -6.01
C SER A 571 25.47 5.05 -6.22
N ALA A 572 24.67 5.25 -5.18
CA ALA A 572 23.20 5.19 -5.27
C ALA A 572 22.63 6.09 -6.36
N LYS A 573 23.16 7.31 -6.53
CA LYS A 573 22.71 8.26 -7.56
C LYS A 573 23.10 7.88 -8.98
N ARG A 574 24.20 7.15 -9.16
CA ARG A 574 24.78 6.85 -10.48
C ARG A 574 24.50 5.43 -10.95
N LEU A 575 24.58 4.49 -10.03
CA LEU A 575 24.53 3.06 -10.29
C LEU A 575 23.30 2.41 -9.67
N GLY A 576 22.69 2.99 -8.63
CA GLY A 576 21.65 2.34 -7.81
C GLY A 576 22.23 1.82 -6.49
N LYS A 577 21.41 1.20 -5.65
CA LYS A 577 21.83 0.70 -4.32
C LYS A 577 22.59 -0.65 -4.39
N TYR A 578 23.20 -0.96 -5.53
CA TYR A 578 23.86 -2.25 -5.75
C TYR A 578 25.16 -2.37 -4.94
N PRO A 579 25.40 -3.55 -4.33
CA PRO A 579 26.68 -3.82 -3.68
C PRO A 579 27.81 -3.87 -4.72
N MET A 580 28.95 -3.29 -4.37
CA MET A 580 30.18 -3.36 -5.18
C MET A 580 31.09 -4.45 -4.62
N TYR A 581 31.45 -5.42 -5.46
CA TYR A 581 32.30 -6.55 -5.07
C TYR A 581 33.78 -6.26 -5.29
N THR A 582 34.60 -6.79 -4.38
CA THR A 582 36.06 -6.80 -4.42
C THR A 582 36.55 -8.20 -4.05
N GLY A 583 37.78 -8.54 -4.41
CA GLY A 583 38.40 -9.82 -4.04
C GLY A 583 37.59 -11.03 -4.49
N ASP A 584 37.42 -12.00 -3.59
CA ASP A 584 36.81 -13.30 -3.89
C ASP A 584 35.36 -13.18 -4.39
N ALA A 585 34.56 -12.27 -3.84
CA ALA A 585 33.17 -12.05 -4.27
C ALA A 585 33.10 -11.54 -5.73
N ALA A 586 34.05 -10.70 -6.15
CA ALA A 586 34.15 -10.29 -7.55
C ALA A 586 34.59 -11.46 -8.45
N GLY A 587 35.45 -12.35 -7.94
CA GLY A 587 35.84 -13.59 -8.60
C GLY A 587 34.68 -14.57 -8.80
N VAL A 588 33.82 -14.74 -7.79
CA VAL A 588 32.61 -15.57 -7.88
C VAL A 588 31.67 -15.06 -8.98
N ALA A 589 31.38 -13.75 -8.98
CA ALA A 589 30.52 -13.13 -10.00
C ALA A 589 31.11 -13.28 -11.42
N LEU A 590 32.42 -13.06 -11.58
CA LEU A 590 33.10 -13.22 -12.87
C LEU A 590 33.09 -14.67 -13.35
N ASN A 591 33.36 -15.63 -12.47
CA ASN A 591 33.34 -17.05 -12.82
C ASN A 591 31.96 -17.50 -13.29
N GLN A 592 30.89 -17.02 -12.65
CA GLN A 592 29.53 -17.29 -13.11
C GLN A 592 29.21 -16.71 -14.50
N ALA A 593 29.82 -15.58 -14.87
CA ALA A 593 29.68 -15.03 -16.23
C ALA A 593 30.45 -15.83 -17.29
N LEU A 594 31.61 -16.41 -16.92
CA LEU A 594 32.53 -17.05 -17.87
C LEU A 594 32.30 -18.56 -18.01
N GLN A 595 31.82 -19.23 -16.95
CA GLN A 595 31.61 -20.68 -16.93
C GLN A 595 30.19 -21.02 -17.37
N VAL A 596 29.96 -20.97 -18.69
CA VAL A 596 28.68 -21.36 -19.30
C VAL A 596 28.77 -22.80 -19.82
N PRO A 597 27.85 -23.70 -19.42
CA PRO A 597 27.81 -25.08 -19.92
C PRO A 597 27.77 -25.17 -21.45
N ALA A 598 28.37 -26.21 -22.01
CA ALA A 598 28.39 -26.41 -23.47
C ALA A 598 26.97 -26.59 -24.05
N SER A 599 26.07 -27.24 -23.31
CA SER A 599 24.64 -27.37 -23.67
C SER A 599 23.96 -26.01 -23.81
N ALA A 600 24.12 -25.12 -22.82
CA ALA A 600 23.57 -23.76 -22.86
C ALA A 600 24.12 -22.95 -24.05
N LYS A 601 25.41 -23.10 -24.39
CA LYS A 601 25.98 -22.46 -25.60
C LYS A 601 25.34 -22.97 -26.89
N SER A 602 25.18 -24.28 -27.02
CA SER A 602 24.52 -24.90 -28.18
C SER A 602 23.05 -24.48 -28.29
N PHE A 603 22.35 -24.44 -27.15
CA PHE A 603 20.97 -23.94 -27.08
C PHE A 603 20.87 -22.52 -27.65
N VAL A 604 21.72 -21.59 -27.18
CA VAL A 604 21.71 -20.20 -27.67
C VAL A 604 21.95 -20.12 -29.16
N THR A 605 22.93 -20.85 -29.70
CA THR A 605 23.22 -20.80 -31.14
C THR A 605 22.07 -21.34 -32.00
N ASN A 606 21.39 -22.39 -31.54
CA ASN A 606 20.24 -22.95 -32.25
C ASN A 606 19.03 -22.01 -32.13
N TRP A 607 18.74 -21.52 -30.93
CA TRP A 607 17.67 -20.57 -30.66
C TRP A 607 17.78 -19.30 -31.51
N LEU A 608 18.97 -18.69 -31.60
CA LEU A 608 19.19 -17.50 -32.42
C LEU A 608 18.97 -17.75 -33.91
N LYS A 609 19.37 -18.93 -34.39
CA LYS A 609 19.16 -19.34 -35.78
C LYS A 609 17.69 -19.59 -36.08
N GLU A 610 17.00 -20.32 -35.21
CA GLU A 610 15.60 -20.71 -35.40
C GLU A 610 14.63 -19.54 -35.21
N SER A 611 14.79 -18.76 -34.15
CA SER A 611 13.86 -17.69 -33.79
C SER A 611 14.12 -16.39 -34.55
N TYR A 612 15.36 -16.12 -34.95
CA TYR A 612 15.75 -14.82 -35.53
C TYR A 612 16.59 -14.91 -36.81
N GLY A 613 16.88 -16.11 -37.32
CA GLY A 613 17.70 -16.28 -38.52
C GLY A 613 19.16 -15.82 -38.37
N VAL A 614 19.68 -15.75 -37.13
CA VAL A 614 21.03 -15.27 -36.84
C VAL A 614 22.01 -16.44 -36.82
N GLU A 615 23.04 -16.38 -37.66
CA GLU A 615 24.17 -17.32 -37.63
C GLU A 615 25.42 -16.64 -37.06
N LEU A 616 25.95 -17.19 -35.97
CA LEU A 616 27.21 -16.75 -35.37
C LEU A 616 28.36 -17.39 -36.16
N LYS A 617 29.29 -16.57 -36.68
CA LYS A 617 30.47 -17.02 -37.42
C LYS A 617 31.67 -17.22 -36.52
#